data_AF-A0A3B9DEU5-F1
#
_entry.id   AF-A0A3B9DEU5-F1
#
_cell.length_a   1.000
_cell.length_b   1.000
_cell.length_c   1.000
_cell.angle_alpha   90.00
_cell.angle_beta   90.00
_cell.angle_gamma   90.00
#
_symmetry.space_group_name_H-M   'P 1'
#
loop_
_entity.id
_entity.type
_entity.pdbx_description
1 polymer ?
#
loop_
_entity_poly.entity_id
_entity_poly.type
_entity_poly.pdbx_seq_one_letter_code
_entity_poly.pdbx_strand_id
1 'polypeptide(L)'
;ARWIHAVPCKQPPAWRVIDDYHCGGYAKSNAELAAFMDFWEANSNIPLEPVYTGKMFYGLFKLIESGYYPEGTEILAIHTGGLH
;
A
#
# COMPACT_ATOMS: atom_id res chain seq x y z
N ALA A 1 -14.80 27.73 18.73
CA ALA A 1 -14.57 26.81 17.60
C ALA A 1 -15.61 25.69 17.68
N ARG A 2 -16.58 25.66 16.75
CA ARG A 2 -17.75 24.75 16.81
C ARG A 2 -17.97 24.06 15.44
N TRP A 3 -16.88 23.70 14.77
CA TRP A 3 -16.88 23.26 13.37
C TRP A 3 -16.65 21.75 13.18
N ILE A 4 -16.29 21.01 14.22
CA ILE A 4 -16.13 19.56 14.15
C ILE A 4 -17.20 18.93 15.05
N HIS A 5 -18.30 18.53 14.45
CA HIS A 5 -19.28 17.67 15.10
C HIS A 5 -19.01 16.24 14.64
N ALA A 6 -18.36 15.45 15.50
CA ALA A 6 -18.16 14.03 15.23
C ALA A 6 -19.53 13.35 15.26
N VAL A 7 -19.97 12.83 14.11
CA VAL A 7 -21.12 11.91 14.07
C VAL A 7 -20.57 10.53 14.41
N PRO A 8 -21.00 9.90 15.52
CA PRO A 8 -20.47 8.60 15.91
C PRO A 8 -20.84 7.55 14.87
N CYS A 9 -19.83 6.88 14.32
CA CYS A 9 -20.03 5.70 13.50
C CYS A 9 -20.55 4.58 14.41
N LYS A 10 -21.80 4.15 14.19
CA LYS A 10 -22.44 3.12 15.02
C LYS A 10 -21.77 1.75 14.90
N GLN A 11 -21.11 1.50 13.76
CA GLN A 11 -20.42 0.25 13.45
C GLN A 11 -19.18 0.58 12.60
N PRO A 12 -18.02 0.83 13.21
CA PRO A 12 -16.81 1.08 12.44
C PRO A 12 -16.48 -0.17 11.61
N PRO A 13 -16.08 -0.01 10.33
CA PRO A 13 -15.63 -1.13 9.54
C PRO A 13 -14.42 -1.78 10.22
N ALA A 14 -14.32 -3.11 10.14
CA ALA A 14 -13.11 -3.80 10.59
C ALA A 14 -11.96 -3.42 9.65
N TRP A 15 -10.96 -2.74 10.18
CA TRP A 15 -9.74 -2.37 9.46
C TRP A 15 -8.52 -2.94 10.19
N ARG A 16 -7.45 -3.16 9.43
CA ARG A 16 -6.16 -3.62 9.93
C ARG A 16 -5.07 -2.83 9.21
N VAL A 17 -3.97 -2.56 9.92
CA VAL A 17 -2.71 -2.10 9.32
C VAL A 17 -1.80 -3.30 9.17
N ILE A 18 -1.18 -3.43 8.01
CA ILE A 18 -0.09 -4.35 7.76
C ILE A 18 1.15 -3.48 7.61
N ASP A 19 2.02 -3.48 8.62
CA ASP A 19 3.18 -2.58 8.72
C ASP A 19 4.52 -3.26 8.37
N ASP A 20 4.53 -4.56 8.10
CA ASP A 20 5.75 -5.33 7.77
C ASP A 20 6.53 -4.81 6.54
N TYR A 21 5.88 -4.04 5.66
CA TYR A 21 6.44 -3.55 4.39
C TYR A 21 6.90 -2.08 4.44
N HIS A 22 7.17 -1.54 5.63
CA HIS A 22 7.61 -0.15 5.80
C HIS A 22 9.08 0.10 5.38
N CYS A 23 9.85 -0.95 5.06
CA CYS A 23 11.26 -0.88 4.61
C CYS A 23 12.17 -0.06 5.53
N GLY A 24 12.15 -0.36 6.84
CA GLY A 24 12.96 0.34 7.85
C GLY A 24 12.42 1.69 8.34
N GLY A 25 11.31 2.19 7.77
CA GLY A 25 10.53 3.30 8.31
C GLY A 25 10.16 4.36 7.27
N TYR A 26 9.70 5.51 7.74
CA TYR A 26 9.30 6.63 6.87
C TYR A 26 10.43 7.06 5.92
N ALA A 27 10.10 7.24 4.64
CA ALA A 27 11.00 7.64 3.54
C ALA A 27 12.26 6.77 3.34
N LYS A 28 12.41 5.67 4.08
CA LYS A 28 13.49 4.71 3.88
C LYS A 28 13.15 3.71 2.79
N SER A 29 14.18 3.25 2.10
CA SER A 29 14.11 2.18 1.10
C SER A 29 15.12 1.10 1.46
N ASN A 30 14.93 -0.09 0.90
CA ASN A 30 15.86 -1.22 0.97
C ASN A 30 16.04 -1.84 -0.43
N ALA A 31 16.93 -2.81 -0.55
CA ALA A 31 17.25 -3.46 -1.82
C ALA A 31 16.02 -4.17 -2.42
N GLU A 32 15.16 -4.74 -1.58
CA GLU A 32 13.96 -5.44 -2.00
C GLU A 32 12.91 -4.50 -2.59
N LEU A 33 12.69 -3.32 -1.98
CA LEU A 33 11.80 -2.31 -2.53
C LEU A 33 12.36 -1.75 -3.84
N ALA A 34 13.67 -1.48 -3.91
CA ALA A 34 14.30 -1.01 -5.14
C ALA A 34 14.12 -2.01 -6.30
N ALA A 35 14.38 -3.29 -6.05
CA ALA A 35 14.18 -4.35 -7.04
C ALA A 35 12.71 -4.48 -7.46
N PHE A 36 11.77 -4.29 -6.53
CA PHE A 36 10.34 -4.27 -6.85
C PHE A 36 9.98 -3.07 -7.74
N MET A 37 10.53 -1.88 -7.48
CA MET A 37 10.29 -0.70 -8.30
C MET A 37 10.82 -0.91 -9.74
N ASP A 38 12.02 -1.45 -9.90
CA ASP A 38 12.59 -1.78 -11.21
C ASP A 38 11.72 -2.80 -11.97
N PHE A 39 11.28 -3.85 -11.26
CA PHE A 39 10.35 -4.84 -11.81
C PHE A 39 9.03 -4.18 -12.24
N TRP A 40 8.47 -3.32 -11.40
CA TRP A 40 7.19 -2.66 -11.66
C TRP A 40 7.28 -1.74 -12.88
N GLU A 41 8.31 -0.90 -12.96
CA GLU A 41 8.55 -0.01 -14.11
C GLU A 41 8.70 -0.78 -15.42
N ALA A 42 9.31 -1.98 -15.39
CA ALA A 42 9.45 -2.83 -16.56
C ALA A 42 8.14 -3.50 -17.01
N ASN A 43 7.15 -3.66 -16.13
CA ASN A 43 5.95 -4.48 -16.36
C ASN A 43 4.63 -3.71 -16.29
N SER A 44 4.64 -2.45 -15.86
CA SER A 44 3.44 -1.64 -15.63
C SER A 44 3.65 -0.20 -16.11
N ASN A 45 2.60 0.36 -16.72
CA ASN A 45 2.58 1.78 -17.12
C ASN A 45 2.04 2.70 -16.01
N ILE A 46 1.75 2.17 -14.81
CA ILE A 46 1.27 2.96 -13.68
C ILE A 46 2.49 3.43 -12.89
N PRO A 47 2.84 4.71 -12.88
CA PRO A 47 4.00 5.18 -12.12
C PRO A 47 3.76 5.05 -10.61
N LEU A 48 4.75 4.55 -9.85
CA LEU A 48 4.74 4.50 -8.39
C LEU A 48 5.85 5.41 -7.83
N GLU A 49 5.70 5.84 -6.59
CA GLU A 49 6.78 6.50 -5.84
C GLU A 49 7.19 5.67 -4.61
N PRO A 50 8.46 5.70 -4.17
CA PRO A 50 9.00 4.72 -3.22
C PRO A 50 8.61 4.96 -1.74
N VAL A 51 8.00 6.08 -1.38
CA VAL A 51 7.67 6.43 0.01
C VAL A 51 6.34 5.83 0.45
N TYR A 52 5.30 5.84 -0.41
CA TYR A 52 3.96 5.34 -0.09
C TYR A 52 3.46 4.31 -1.10
N THR A 53 3.20 4.70 -2.35
CA THR A 53 2.53 3.84 -3.34
C THR A 53 3.38 2.63 -3.72
N GLY A 54 4.69 2.82 -3.86
CA GLY A 54 5.68 1.74 -4.04
C GLY A 54 5.65 0.73 -2.90
N LYS A 55 5.64 1.18 -1.64
CA LYS A 55 5.56 0.28 -0.47
C LYS A 55 4.22 -0.44 -0.37
N MET A 56 3.14 0.25 -0.68
CA MET A 56 1.79 -0.33 -0.68
C MET A 56 1.69 -1.45 -1.72
N PHE A 57 2.12 -1.21 -2.96
CA PHE A 57 2.10 -2.23 -4.00
C PHE A 57 3.12 -3.34 -3.75
N TYR A 58 4.31 -3.03 -3.23
CA TYR A 58 5.29 -4.02 -2.80
C TYR A 58 4.68 -4.99 -1.77
N GLY A 59 4.09 -4.46 -0.70
CA GLY A 59 3.44 -5.28 0.32
C GLY A 59 2.26 -6.09 -0.21
N LEU A 60 1.42 -5.47 -1.05
CA LEU A 60 0.30 -6.16 -1.68
C LEU A 60 0.77 -7.37 -2.52
N PHE A 61 1.81 -7.20 -3.33
CA PHE A 61 2.34 -8.29 -4.15
C PHE A 61 2.97 -9.39 -3.31
N LYS A 62 3.71 -9.05 -2.24
CA LYS A 62 4.22 -10.05 -1.29
C LYS A 62 3.10 -10.85 -0.63
N LEU A 63 1.99 -10.21 -0.27
CA LEU A 63 0.82 -10.89 0.31
C LEU A 63 0.16 -11.83 -0.70
N ILE A 64 -0.04 -11.37 -1.94
CA ILE A 64 -0.59 -12.21 -3.03
C ILE A 64 0.32 -13.42 -3.29
N GLU A 65 1.62 -13.22 -3.46
CA GLU A 65 2.60 -14.30 -3.68
C GLU A 65 2.64 -15.32 -2.54
N SER A 66 2.42 -14.89 -1.30
CA SER A 66 2.41 -15.77 -0.13
C SER A 66 1.12 -16.60 0.01
N GLY A 67 0.11 -16.36 -0.84
CA GLY A 67 -1.21 -16.99 -0.72
C GLY A 67 -2.04 -16.45 0.46
N TYR A 68 -1.70 -15.26 0.98
CA TYR A 68 -2.44 -14.63 2.08
C TYR A 68 -3.91 -14.39 1.72
N TYR A 69 -4.16 -13.98 0.48
CA TYR A 69 -5.49 -13.87 -0.09
C TYR A 69 -5.84 -15.16 -0.86
N PRO A 70 -7.02 -15.76 -0.63
CA PRO A 70 -7.47 -16.90 -1.43
C PRO A 70 -7.51 -16.58 -2.92
N GLU A 71 -7.29 -17.60 -3.76
CA GLU A 71 -7.42 -17.47 -5.21
C GLU A 71 -8.83 -16.96 -5.59
N GLY A 72 -8.89 -16.06 -6.56
CA GLY A 72 -10.13 -15.42 -6.99
C GLY A 72 -10.58 -14.24 -6.11
N THR A 73 -9.83 -13.84 -5.08
CA THR A 73 -10.11 -12.62 -4.32
C THR A 73 -9.99 -11.38 -5.22
N GLU A 74 -11.06 -10.58 -5.30
CA GLU A 74 -11.03 -9.27 -5.94
C GLU A 74 -10.45 -8.22 -4.98
N ILE A 75 -9.42 -7.48 -5.43
CA ILE A 75 -8.73 -6.48 -4.61
C ILE A 75 -8.84 -5.11 -5.28
N LEU A 76 -9.35 -4.13 -4.53
CA LEU A 76 -9.31 -2.71 -4.90
C LEU A 76 -8.10 -2.03 -4.23
N ALA A 77 -7.04 -1.79 -5.01
CA ALA A 77 -5.87 -1.03 -4.57
C ALA A 77 -6.06 0.47 -4.87
N ILE A 78 -5.85 1.33 -3.87
CA ILE A 78 -5.98 2.79 -4.01
C ILE A 78 -4.60 3.40 -4.26
N HIS A 79 -4.35 3.83 -5.50
CA HIS A 79 -3.13 4.55 -5.86
C HIS A 79 -3.22 6.03 -5.43
N THR A 80 -2.62 6.38 -4.29
CA THR A 80 -2.75 7.71 -3.67
C THR A 80 -1.94 8.83 -4.33
N GLY A 81 -1.17 8.54 -5.38
CA GLY A 81 -0.32 9.53 -6.06
C GLY A 81 1.06 9.66 -5.40
N GLY A 82 1.55 10.90 -5.28
CA GLY A 82 2.88 11.21 -4.71
C GLY A 82 3.99 11.45 -5.74
N LEU A 83 3.64 11.53 -7.02
CA LEU A 83 4.56 11.76 -8.13
C LEU A 83 4.73 13.26 -8.39
N HIS A 84 5.59 13.95 -7.63
CA HIS A 84 5.86 15.38 -7.79
C HIS A 84 7.31 15.74 -7.48
#